data_AF-A0A673B544-F1
#
_entry.id   AF-A0A673B544-F1
#
_cell.length_a   1.000
_cell.length_b   1.000
_cell.length_c   1.000
_cell.angle_alpha   90.00
_cell.angle_beta   90.00
_cell.angle_gamma   90.00
#
_symmetry.space_group_name_H-M   'P 1'
#
loop_
_entity.id
_entity.type
_entity.pdbx_description
1 polymer ?
#
loop_
_entity_poly.entity_id
_entity_poly.type
_entity_poly.pdbx_seq_one_letter_code
_entity_poly.pdbx_strand_id
1 'polypeptide(L)'
;MSRWDLCLFSVTPSASLLSRCVSRGAVSQEDIDSTSSNGSPAFSPHLYRAEERTRTQRKLEELQLQMEMLRAEKWSADVTHHVHLAGRFQSLQMFCVHLQDLLKEQNNLRQKLMKPLGHTHLPVHAHLHRSLVDTLQSLLSFMDTLEDTLNSVRNIPTASERLTQLDSSLVQILAQVARVENLTNQVLQWKEVRSSVLSDSSA
;
A
#
# COMPACT_ATOMS: atom_id res chain seq x y z
N MET A 1 -44.07 33.92 21.31
CA MET A 1 -44.83 33.94 22.59
C MET A 1 -44.31 35.07 23.44
N SER A 2 -45.11 36.13 23.59
CA SER A 2 -44.95 37.15 24.63
C SER A 2 -46.37 37.48 25.07
N ARG A 3 -46.95 36.55 25.82
CA ARG A 3 -48.23 36.75 26.50
C ARG A 3 -47.91 37.81 27.53
N TRP A 4 -48.35 39.05 27.29
CA TRP A 4 -48.28 40.11 28.28
C TRP A 4 -48.80 39.52 29.60
N ASP A 5 -47.91 39.43 30.58
CA ASP A 5 -48.31 39.08 31.94
C ASP A 5 -49.20 40.22 32.44
N LEU A 6 -50.50 40.07 32.17
CA LEU A 6 -51.57 40.86 32.74
C LEU A 6 -51.51 40.63 34.25
N CYS A 7 -50.77 41.48 34.95
CA CYS A 7 -50.88 41.60 36.40
C CYS A 7 -52.31 42.01 36.73
N LEU A 8 -53.13 41.05 37.14
CA LEU A 8 -54.53 41.20 37.54
C LEU A 8 -54.76 42.17 38.72
N PHE A 9 -53.69 42.68 39.35
CA PHE A 9 -53.76 43.45 40.60
C PHE A 9 -52.98 44.77 40.60
N SER A 10 -52.47 45.24 39.46
CA SER A 10 -51.87 46.58 39.36
C SER A 10 -52.77 47.46 38.51
N VAL A 11 -53.56 48.31 39.17
CA VAL A 11 -54.30 49.37 38.48
C VAL A 11 -53.28 50.35 37.92
N THR A 12 -52.99 50.25 36.61
CA THR A 12 -52.11 51.19 35.91
C THR A 12 -52.58 52.63 36.21
N PRO A 13 -51.69 53.62 36.36
CA PRO A 13 -52.08 55.00 36.65
C PRO A 13 -53.21 55.52 35.73
N SER A 14 -53.18 55.14 34.45
CA SER A 14 -54.25 55.42 33.48
C SER A 14 -55.60 54.80 33.86
N ALA A 15 -55.61 53.54 34.32
CA ALA A 15 -56.83 52.87 34.78
C ALA A 15 -57.42 53.54 36.04
N SER A 16 -56.56 54.04 36.94
CA SER A 16 -57.02 54.78 38.12
C SER A 16 -57.65 56.14 37.76
N LEU A 17 -57.10 56.83 36.76
CA LEU A 17 -57.67 58.08 36.24
C LEU A 17 -59.01 57.84 35.53
N LEU A 18 -59.10 56.80 34.69
CA LEU A 18 -60.34 56.43 34.03
C LEU A 18 -61.44 56.05 35.04
N SER A 19 -61.10 55.26 36.06
CA SER A 19 -62.02 54.92 37.15
C SER A 19 -62.52 56.16 37.91
N ARG A 20 -61.66 57.16 38.13
CA ARG A 20 -62.05 58.44 38.76
C ARG A 20 -62.96 59.28 37.86
N CYS A 21 -62.77 59.24 36.55
CA CYS A 21 -63.63 59.91 35.57
C CYS A 21 -65.02 59.28 35.52
N VAL A 22 -65.11 57.94 35.58
CA VAL A 22 -66.37 57.20 35.67
C VAL A 22 -67.10 57.51 36.98
N SER A 23 -66.38 57.45 38.10
CA SER A 23 -66.94 57.71 39.43
C SER A 23 -67.46 59.15 39.60
N ARG A 24 -66.91 60.11 38.84
CA ARG A 24 -67.34 61.52 38.83
C ARG A 24 -68.42 61.80 37.76
N GLY A 25 -68.87 60.79 37.03
CA GLY A 25 -69.87 60.92 35.96
C GLY A 25 -69.38 61.71 34.74
N ALA A 26 -68.07 61.91 34.58
CA ALA A 26 -67.51 62.64 33.45
C ALA A 26 -67.49 61.82 32.16
N VAL A 27 -67.42 60.49 32.29
CA VAL A 27 -67.48 59.50 31.21
C VAL A 27 -68.24 58.28 31.73
N SER A 28 -69.06 57.62 30.91
CA SER A 28 -69.75 56.40 31.32
C SER A 28 -68.90 55.14 31.06
N GLN A 29 -69.18 54.06 31.78
CA GLN A 29 -68.48 52.79 31.55
C GLN A 29 -68.76 52.24 30.14
N GLU A 30 -69.98 52.44 29.63
CA GLU A 30 -70.36 52.07 28.25
C GLU A 30 -69.58 52.85 27.19
N ASP A 31 -69.26 54.14 27.42
CA ASP A 31 -68.44 54.92 26.50
C ASP A 31 -67.02 54.35 26.40
N ILE A 32 -66.42 53.98 27.54
CA ILE A 32 -65.08 53.38 27.61
C ILE A 32 -65.08 52.03 26.88
N ASP A 33 -66.05 51.16 27.19
CA ASP A 33 -66.14 49.83 26.59
C ASP A 33 -66.43 49.91 25.08
N SER A 34 -67.21 50.91 24.64
CA SER A 34 -67.49 51.17 23.22
C SER A 34 -66.26 51.62 22.43
N THR A 35 -65.35 52.39 23.04
CA THR A 35 -64.09 52.80 22.38
C THR A 35 -63.10 51.64 22.21
N SER A 36 -63.16 50.62 23.08
CA SER A 36 -62.35 49.41 22.95
C SER A 36 -62.95 48.41 21.94
N SER A 37 -64.28 48.42 21.77
CA SER A 37 -64.99 47.47 20.90
C SER A 37 -65.15 47.97 19.46
N ASN A 38 -65.17 49.29 19.23
CA ASN A 38 -65.14 49.84 17.88
C ASN A 38 -63.74 49.65 17.31
N GLY A 39 -63.63 48.82 16.26
CA GLY A 39 -62.39 48.56 15.52
C GLY A 39 -61.79 49.77 14.79
N SER A 40 -62.14 50.99 15.19
CA SER A 40 -61.45 52.21 14.76
C SER A 40 -60.05 52.23 15.42
N PRO A 41 -58.96 52.36 14.65
CA PRO A 41 -57.62 52.33 15.22
C PRO A 41 -57.46 53.52 16.19
N ALA A 42 -57.12 53.22 17.44
CA ALA A 42 -56.85 54.22 18.49
C ALA A 42 -55.64 55.13 18.18
N PHE A 43 -54.85 54.75 17.16
CA PHE A 43 -53.65 55.46 16.72
C PHE A 43 -53.76 55.85 15.24
N SER A 44 -52.91 56.78 14.81
CA SER A 44 -52.85 57.24 13.42
C SER A 44 -52.74 56.07 12.42
N PRO A 45 -53.42 56.13 11.26
CA PRO A 45 -53.32 55.12 10.21
C PRO A 45 -51.88 54.79 9.78
N HIS A 46 -50.96 55.74 9.94
CA HIS A 46 -49.53 55.53 9.67
C HIS A 46 -48.88 54.57 10.66
N LEU A 47 -49.25 54.62 11.94
CA LEU A 47 -48.74 53.73 12.98
C LEU A 47 -49.26 52.31 12.80
N TYR A 48 -50.55 52.14 12.49
CA TYR A 48 -51.13 50.84 12.16
C TYR A 48 -50.45 50.18 10.95
N ARG A 49 -50.20 50.94 9.87
CA ARG A 49 -49.44 50.43 8.71
C ARG A 49 -48.00 50.07 9.04
N ALA A 50 -47.34 50.84 9.92
CA ALA A 50 -45.98 50.55 10.36
C ALA A 50 -45.91 49.29 11.25
N GLU A 51 -46.90 49.09 12.13
CA GLU A 51 -47.05 47.88 12.94
C GLU A 51 -47.27 46.65 12.05
N GLU A 52 -48.18 46.72 11.09
CA GLU A 52 -48.42 45.63 10.13
C GLU A 52 -47.16 45.31 9.31
N ARG A 53 -46.42 46.32 8.83
CA ARG A 53 -45.11 46.10 8.17
C ARG A 53 -44.10 45.42 9.09
N THR A 54 -44.04 45.82 10.36
CA THR A 54 -43.13 45.22 11.33
C THR A 54 -43.53 43.77 11.62
N ARG A 55 -44.84 43.49 11.68
CA ARG A 55 -45.38 42.15 11.88
C ARG A 55 -45.06 41.24 10.71
N THR A 56 -45.25 41.70 9.48
CA THR A 56 -44.92 40.92 8.27
C THR A 56 -43.41 40.73 8.12
N GLN A 57 -42.61 41.76 8.39
CA GLN A 57 -41.15 41.68 8.38
C GLN A 57 -40.64 40.63 9.39
N ARG A 58 -41.14 40.66 10.63
CA ARG A 58 -40.79 39.66 11.65
C ARG A 58 -41.15 38.24 11.20
N LYS A 59 -42.29 38.07 10.52
CA LYS A 59 -42.71 36.76 9.99
C LYS A 59 -41.78 36.29 8.88
N LEU A 60 -41.30 37.20 8.03
CA LEU A 60 -40.34 36.91 6.98
C LEU A 60 -38.98 36.48 7.56
N GLU A 61 -38.49 37.19 8.56
CA GLU A 61 -37.24 36.84 9.27
C GLU A 61 -37.35 35.48 9.98
N GLU A 62 -38.48 35.18 10.63
CA GLU A 62 -38.74 33.87 11.23
C GLU A 62 -38.67 32.74 10.19
N LEU A 63 -39.31 32.93 9.04
CA LEU A 63 -39.27 31.95 7.95
C LEU A 63 -37.87 31.80 7.34
N GLN A 64 -37.13 32.89 7.22
CA GLN A 64 -35.76 32.85 6.73
C GLN A 64 -34.86 32.04 7.67
N LEU A 65 -34.96 32.27 8.99
CA LEU A 65 -34.22 31.51 9.99
C LEU A 65 -34.57 30.01 9.94
N GLN A 66 -35.85 29.67 9.78
CA GLN A 66 -36.28 28.27 9.62
C GLN A 66 -35.68 27.64 8.35
N MET A 67 -35.63 28.37 7.25
CA MET A 67 -35.00 27.90 6.01
C MET A 67 -33.49 27.68 6.19
N GLU A 68 -32.80 28.60 6.85
CA GLU A 68 -31.36 28.48 7.12
C GLU A 68 -31.05 27.29 8.03
N MET A 69 -31.88 27.05 9.05
CA MET A 69 -31.77 25.89 9.94
C MET A 69 -31.92 24.58 9.17
N LEU A 70 -32.95 24.44 8.34
CA LEU A 70 -33.15 23.25 7.50
C LEU A 70 -32.01 23.05 6.49
N ARG A 71 -31.46 24.15 5.96
CA ARG A 71 -30.30 24.10 5.07
C ARG A 71 -29.07 23.58 5.82
N ALA A 72 -28.80 24.10 7.02
CA ALA A 72 -27.69 23.65 7.85
C ALA A 72 -27.82 22.16 8.23
N GLU A 73 -29.02 21.72 8.64
CA GLU A 73 -29.29 20.31 8.91
C GLU A 73 -28.98 19.44 7.69
N LYS A 74 -29.49 19.81 6.50
CA LYS A 74 -29.21 19.11 5.25
C LYS A 74 -27.71 19.04 4.92
N TRP A 75 -26.95 20.11 5.15
CA TRP A 75 -25.50 20.11 4.91
C TRP A 75 -24.73 19.22 5.89
N SER A 76 -25.20 19.11 7.12
CA SER A 76 -24.59 18.28 8.17
C SER A 76 -25.13 16.84 8.23
N ALA A 77 -26.07 16.51 7.35
CA ALA A 77 -26.84 15.27 7.39
C ALA A 77 -25.98 14.01 7.28
N ASP A 78 -24.87 14.10 6.56
CA ASP A 78 -23.93 13.01 6.31
C ASP A 78 -23.09 12.63 7.54
N VAL A 79 -22.88 13.58 8.47
CA VAL A 79 -22.10 13.41 9.70
C VAL A 79 -22.94 13.38 10.98
N THR A 80 -24.22 13.77 10.92
CA THR A 80 -25.11 13.80 12.09
C THR A 80 -26.17 12.69 12.06
N HIS A 81 -26.71 12.34 10.90
CA HIS A 81 -27.79 11.35 10.86
C HIS A 81 -27.25 9.93 10.82
N HIS A 82 -27.82 9.10 11.68
CA HIS A 82 -27.53 7.67 11.79
C HIS A 82 -27.62 6.93 10.45
N VAL A 83 -28.58 7.27 9.58
CA VAL A 83 -28.76 6.57 8.29
C VAL A 83 -27.53 6.71 7.38
N HIS A 84 -26.94 7.91 7.29
CA HIS A 84 -25.73 8.14 6.48
C HIS A 84 -24.48 7.57 7.16
N LEU A 85 -24.42 7.63 8.49
CA LEU A 85 -23.30 7.13 9.27
C LEU A 85 -23.26 5.60 9.34
N ALA A 86 -24.40 4.93 9.42
CA ALA A 86 -24.51 3.48 9.64
C ALA A 86 -23.75 2.69 8.58
N GLY A 87 -23.88 3.07 7.29
CA GLY A 87 -23.13 2.44 6.20
C GLY A 87 -21.62 2.62 6.37
N ARG A 88 -21.17 3.83 6.72
CA ARG A 88 -19.74 4.11 6.97
C ARG A 88 -19.19 3.34 8.17
N PHE A 89 -19.96 3.27 9.26
CA PHE A 89 -19.61 2.47 10.43
C PHE A 89 -19.52 0.98 10.10
N GLN A 90 -20.46 0.45 9.33
CA GLN A 90 -20.44 -0.94 8.91
C GLN A 90 -19.22 -1.25 8.03
N SER A 91 -18.90 -0.39 7.07
CA SER A 91 -17.68 -0.53 6.25
C SER A 91 -16.42 -0.49 7.11
N LEU A 92 -16.32 0.45 8.05
CA LEU A 92 -15.17 0.56 8.96
C LEU A 92 -15.07 -0.67 9.87
N GLN A 93 -16.19 -1.15 10.39
CA GLN A 93 -16.23 -2.34 11.24
C GLN A 93 -15.77 -3.59 10.49
N MET A 94 -16.27 -3.79 9.25
CA MET A 94 -15.82 -4.88 8.39
C MET A 94 -14.32 -4.81 8.11
N PHE A 95 -13.80 -3.62 7.84
CA PHE A 95 -12.36 -3.41 7.65
C PHE A 95 -11.56 -3.72 8.92
N CYS A 96 -12.02 -3.28 10.09
CA CYS A 96 -11.37 -3.57 11.37
C CYS A 96 -11.34 -5.08 11.68
N VAL A 97 -12.46 -5.78 11.43
CA VAL A 97 -12.53 -7.25 11.57
C VAL A 97 -11.51 -7.92 10.65
N HIS A 98 -11.47 -7.52 9.38
CA HIS A 98 -10.51 -8.07 8.43
C HIS A 98 -9.05 -7.86 8.86
N LEU A 99 -8.68 -6.66 9.32
CA LEU A 99 -7.35 -6.39 9.87
C LEU A 99 -7.03 -7.26 11.08
N GLN A 100 -8.00 -7.46 11.97
CA GLN A 100 -7.81 -8.31 13.14
C GLN A 100 -7.57 -9.77 12.76
N ASP A 101 -8.27 -10.27 11.74
CA ASP A 101 -8.07 -11.62 11.23
C ASP A 101 -6.71 -11.77 10.52
N LEU A 102 -6.28 -10.77 9.74
CA LEU A 102 -4.93 -10.75 9.15
C LEU A 102 -3.84 -10.80 10.24
N LEU A 103 -4.00 -10.05 11.33
CA LEU A 103 -3.05 -10.08 12.45
C LEU A 103 -3.03 -11.44 13.16
N LYS A 104 -4.20 -12.09 13.31
CA LYS A 104 -4.27 -13.45 13.86
C LYS A 104 -3.56 -14.45 12.96
N GLU A 105 -3.79 -14.38 11.64
CA GLU A 105 -3.12 -15.26 10.67
C GLU A 105 -1.62 -15.03 10.64
N GLN A 106 -1.17 -13.78 10.64
CA GLN A 106 0.26 -13.45 10.73
C GLN A 106 0.88 -14.01 12.01
N ASN A 107 0.21 -13.86 13.16
CA ASN A 107 0.71 -14.37 14.42
C ASN A 107 0.71 -15.92 14.43
N ASN A 108 -0.31 -16.56 13.85
CA ASN A 108 -0.37 -18.01 13.69
C ASN A 108 0.78 -18.52 12.81
N LEU A 109 1.01 -17.87 11.67
CA LEU A 109 2.10 -18.18 10.76
C LEU A 109 3.45 -17.99 11.45
N ARG A 110 3.66 -16.87 12.16
CA ARG A 110 4.87 -16.63 12.94
C ARG A 110 5.07 -17.71 13.99
N GLN A 111 4.02 -18.10 14.72
CA GLN A 111 4.10 -19.21 15.67
C GLN A 111 4.43 -20.53 14.99
N LYS A 112 3.87 -20.83 13.81
CA LYS A 112 4.19 -22.02 13.02
C LYS A 112 5.64 -22.03 12.53
N LEU A 113 6.16 -20.88 12.12
CA LEU A 113 7.55 -20.72 11.68
C LEU A 113 8.54 -20.73 12.86
N MET A 114 8.13 -20.22 14.02
CA MET A 114 8.90 -20.28 15.26
C MET A 114 8.86 -21.65 15.94
N LYS A 115 7.85 -22.48 15.64
CA LYS A 115 7.89 -23.88 16.04
C LYS A 115 9.10 -24.49 15.33
N PRO A 116 10.09 -25.01 16.07
CA PRO A 116 11.18 -25.73 15.44
C PRO A 116 10.55 -26.82 14.57
N LEU A 117 10.96 -26.89 13.30
CA LEU A 117 10.63 -28.00 12.42
C LEU A 117 10.86 -29.27 13.23
N GLY A 118 9.79 -30.02 13.50
CA GLY A 118 9.81 -31.08 14.48
C GLY A 118 11.05 -31.96 14.30
N HIS A 119 11.91 -31.97 15.31
CA HIS A 119 12.87 -33.05 15.56
C HIS A 119 13.90 -33.33 14.44
N THR A 120 14.40 -32.33 13.71
CA THR A 120 15.63 -32.52 12.90
C THR A 120 16.90 -32.58 13.75
N HIS A 121 16.80 -32.25 15.05
CA HIS A 121 17.80 -32.63 16.03
C HIS A 121 17.24 -33.79 16.84
N LEU A 122 17.42 -35.01 16.34
CA LEU A 122 17.49 -36.13 17.29
C LEU A 122 18.60 -35.73 18.28
N PRO A 123 18.35 -35.73 19.60
CA PRO A 123 19.43 -35.60 20.55
C PRO A 123 20.33 -36.81 20.34
N VAL A 124 21.39 -36.61 19.58
CA VAL A 124 22.43 -37.60 19.40
C VAL A 124 23.00 -37.80 20.79
N HIS A 125 22.99 -39.05 21.26
CA HIS A 125 23.54 -39.33 22.57
C HIS A 125 25.05 -39.02 22.51
N ALA A 126 25.61 -38.40 23.55
CA ALA A 126 26.99 -37.90 23.54
C ALA A 126 28.04 -38.96 23.11
N HIS A 127 27.78 -40.26 23.39
CA HIS A 127 28.66 -41.36 22.98
C HIS A 127 28.68 -41.61 21.46
N LEU A 128 27.64 -41.22 20.73
CA LEU A 128 27.53 -41.38 19.27
C LEU A 128 28.12 -40.18 18.50
N HIS A 129 28.41 -39.06 19.18
CA HIS A 129 28.94 -37.86 18.53
C HIS A 129 30.27 -38.15 17.83
N ARG A 130 31.16 -38.89 18.50
CA ARG A 130 32.45 -39.27 17.92
C ARG A 130 32.29 -40.10 16.67
N SER A 131 31.45 -41.14 16.71
CA SER A 131 31.17 -41.99 15.55
C SER A 131 30.52 -41.21 14.39
N LEU A 132 29.64 -40.26 14.68
CA LEU A 132 29.05 -39.39 13.66
C LEU A 132 30.06 -38.44 13.02
N VAL A 133 30.94 -37.84 13.83
CA VAL A 133 32.02 -36.99 13.32
C VAL A 133 32.98 -37.82 12.47
N ASP A 134 33.39 -39.00 12.93
CA ASP A 134 34.30 -39.88 12.20
C ASP A 134 33.69 -40.36 10.86
N THR A 135 32.39 -40.68 10.86
CA THR A 135 31.67 -41.07 9.62
C THR A 135 31.47 -39.90 8.66
N LEU A 136 31.14 -38.71 9.15
CA LEU A 136 31.04 -37.51 8.31
C LEU A 136 32.41 -37.10 7.74
N GLN A 137 33.46 -37.17 8.54
CA GLN A 137 34.85 -36.96 8.10
C GLN A 137 35.23 -37.97 7.01
N SER A 138 34.88 -39.25 7.20
CA SER A 138 35.14 -40.30 6.21
C SER A 138 34.35 -40.05 4.91
N LEU A 139 33.09 -39.63 5.01
CA LEU A 139 32.26 -39.29 3.86
C LEU A 139 32.83 -38.09 3.08
N LEU A 140 33.26 -37.03 3.78
CA LEU A 140 33.90 -35.87 3.16
C LEU A 140 35.19 -36.27 2.44
N SER A 141 36.07 -37.04 3.10
CA SER A 141 37.30 -37.53 2.46
C SER A 141 37.02 -38.44 1.26
N PHE A 142 35.95 -39.24 1.31
CA PHE A 142 35.52 -40.05 0.18
C PHE A 142 35.06 -39.18 -0.98
N MET A 143 34.24 -38.14 -0.72
CA MET A 143 33.80 -37.21 -1.76
C MET A 143 34.98 -36.50 -2.43
N ASP A 144 35.96 -36.03 -1.65
CA ASP A 144 37.17 -35.40 -2.19
C ASP A 144 37.94 -36.38 -3.11
N THR A 145 38.17 -37.62 -2.66
CA THR A 145 38.85 -38.63 -3.49
C THR A 145 38.05 -39.03 -4.73
N LEU A 146 36.72 -39.02 -4.64
CA LEU A 146 35.84 -39.32 -5.77
C LEU A 146 35.88 -38.19 -6.80
N GLU A 147 35.92 -36.94 -6.35
CA GLU A 147 36.07 -35.78 -7.24
C GLU A 147 37.44 -35.79 -7.93
N ASP A 148 38.52 -36.08 -7.21
CA ASP A 148 39.87 -36.21 -7.78
C ASP A 148 39.94 -37.34 -8.83
N THR A 149 39.36 -38.50 -8.54
CA THR A 149 39.34 -39.63 -9.48
C THR A 149 38.49 -39.32 -10.71
N LEU A 150 37.35 -38.66 -10.56
CA LEU A 150 36.50 -38.23 -11.67
C LEU A 150 37.20 -37.19 -12.56
N ASN A 151 37.88 -36.23 -11.95
CA ASN A 151 38.72 -35.26 -12.66
C ASN A 151 39.86 -35.94 -13.42
N SER A 152 40.54 -36.92 -12.80
CA SER A 152 41.56 -37.72 -13.47
C SER A 152 41.00 -38.46 -14.68
N VAL A 153 39.86 -39.15 -14.53
CA VAL A 153 39.20 -39.88 -15.63
C VAL A 153 38.78 -38.93 -16.76
N ARG A 154 38.24 -37.74 -16.42
CA ARG A 154 37.85 -36.72 -17.40
C ARG A 154 39.03 -36.18 -18.21
N ASN A 155 40.24 -36.19 -17.65
CA ASN A 155 41.44 -35.71 -18.33
C ASN A 155 42.08 -36.76 -19.25
N ILE A 156 41.78 -38.06 -19.10
CA ILE A 156 42.34 -39.16 -19.93
C ILE A 156 42.08 -38.96 -21.43
N PRO A 157 40.86 -38.61 -21.90
CA PRO A 157 40.61 -38.36 -23.32
C PRO A 157 41.48 -37.24 -23.89
N THR A 158 41.68 -36.15 -23.13
CA THR A 158 42.50 -35.01 -23.56
C THR A 158 43.98 -35.37 -23.66
N ALA A 159 44.47 -36.26 -22.79
CA ALA A 159 45.83 -36.77 -22.88
C ALA A 159 46.01 -37.70 -24.10
N SER A 160 45.01 -38.53 -24.39
CA SER A 160 44.99 -39.40 -25.58
C SER A 160 45.00 -38.58 -26.88
N GLU A 161 44.19 -37.52 -26.97
CA GLU A 161 44.15 -36.62 -28.13
C GLU A 161 45.48 -35.87 -28.34
N ARG A 162 46.15 -35.46 -27.25
CA ARG A 162 47.49 -34.86 -27.34
C ARG A 162 48.54 -35.86 -27.81
N LEU A 163 48.44 -37.13 -27.41
CA LEU A 163 49.34 -38.20 -27.86
C LEU A 163 49.16 -38.49 -29.36
N THR A 164 47.92 -38.56 -29.87
CA THR A 164 47.69 -38.75 -31.31
C THR A 164 48.16 -37.55 -32.13
N GLN A 165 48.03 -36.33 -31.61
CA GLN A 165 48.58 -35.13 -32.24
C GLN A 165 50.12 -35.19 -32.31
N LEU A 166 50.78 -35.62 -31.24
CA LEU A 166 52.23 -35.82 -31.22
C LEU A 166 52.66 -36.90 -32.22
N ASP A 167 51.97 -38.03 -32.25
CA ASP A 167 52.26 -39.12 -33.18
C ASP A 167 52.15 -38.66 -34.64
N SER A 168 51.09 -37.91 -34.97
CA SER A 168 50.95 -37.29 -36.30
C SER A 168 52.10 -36.34 -36.63
N SER A 169 52.53 -35.51 -35.67
CA SER A 169 53.67 -34.60 -35.87
C SER A 169 54.99 -35.35 -36.07
N LEU A 170 55.18 -36.48 -35.39
CA LEU A 170 56.36 -37.33 -35.52
C LEU A 170 56.41 -37.97 -36.91
N VAL A 171 55.29 -38.48 -37.40
CA VAL A 171 55.18 -39.01 -38.77
C VAL A 171 55.51 -37.93 -39.80
N GLN A 172 55.03 -36.69 -39.61
CA GLN A 172 55.38 -35.58 -40.49
C GLN A 172 56.88 -35.27 -40.47
N ILE A 173 57.51 -35.25 -39.29
CA ILE A 173 58.96 -35.02 -39.17
C ILE A 173 59.74 -36.14 -39.87
N LEU A 174 59.38 -37.40 -39.65
CA LEU A 174 60.03 -38.54 -40.32
C LEU A 174 59.89 -38.45 -41.85
N ALA A 175 58.72 -38.05 -42.36
CA ALA A 175 58.53 -37.84 -43.80
C ALA A 175 59.41 -36.69 -44.33
N GLN A 176 59.60 -35.62 -43.56
CA GLN A 176 60.52 -34.53 -43.91
C GLN A 176 61.98 -35.00 -43.91
N VAL A 177 62.39 -35.82 -42.94
CA VAL A 177 63.74 -36.40 -42.87
C VAL A 177 64.00 -37.28 -44.10
N ALA A 178 63.06 -38.17 -44.45
CA ALA A 178 63.17 -39.01 -45.65
C ALA A 178 63.25 -38.16 -46.94
N ARG A 179 62.51 -37.05 -47.01
CA ARG A 179 62.60 -36.10 -48.14
C ARG A 179 63.97 -35.42 -48.21
N VAL A 180 64.52 -34.99 -47.07
CA VAL A 180 65.86 -34.39 -47.00
C VAL A 180 66.93 -35.41 -47.38
N GLU A 181 66.81 -36.66 -46.93
CA GLU A 181 67.71 -37.74 -47.30
C GLU A 181 67.68 -38.01 -48.82
N ASN A 182 66.48 -38.11 -49.41
CA ASN A 182 66.34 -38.27 -50.86
C ASN A 182 66.94 -37.09 -51.64
N LEU A 183 66.68 -35.85 -51.22
CA LEU A 183 67.29 -34.66 -51.82
C LEU A 183 68.82 -34.68 -51.70
N THR A 184 69.34 -35.13 -50.56
CA THR A 184 70.79 -35.25 -50.33
C THR A 184 71.40 -36.30 -51.26
N ASN A 185 70.75 -37.46 -51.40
CA ASN A 185 71.16 -38.52 -52.33
C ASN A 185 71.12 -38.04 -53.78
N GLN A 186 70.09 -37.30 -54.18
CA GLN A 186 70.05 -36.67 -55.50
C GLN A 186 71.25 -35.72 -55.68
N VAL A 187 71.48 -34.78 -54.76
CA VAL A 187 72.62 -33.84 -54.85
C VAL A 187 73.97 -34.58 -54.96
N LEU A 188 74.15 -35.67 -54.23
CA LEU A 188 75.34 -36.52 -54.33
C LEU A 188 75.46 -37.18 -55.72
N GLN A 189 74.37 -37.74 -56.26
CA GLN A 189 74.36 -38.27 -57.63
C GLN A 189 74.65 -37.19 -58.68
N TRP A 190 74.06 -35.99 -58.56
CA TRP A 190 74.36 -34.86 -59.45
C TRP A 190 75.84 -34.44 -59.37
N LYS A 191 76.45 -34.51 -58.19
CA LYS A 191 77.88 -34.24 -57.99
C LYS A 191 78.76 -35.32 -58.63
N GLU A 192 78.38 -36.59 -58.48
CA GLU A 192 79.11 -37.74 -59.06
C GLU A 192 79.06 -37.72 -60.59
N VAL A 193 77.87 -37.48 -61.17
CA VAL A 193 77.68 -37.29 -62.61
C VAL A 193 78.48 -36.08 -63.13
N ARG A 194 78.57 -34.99 -62.35
CA ARG A 194 79.42 -33.85 -62.73
C ARG A 194 80.92 -34.21 -62.69
N SER A 195 81.37 -35.01 -61.72
CA SER A 195 82.77 -35.44 -61.64
C SER A 195 83.15 -36.47 -62.71
N SER A 196 82.23 -37.35 -63.12
CA SER A 196 82.47 -38.27 -64.24
C SER A 196 82.50 -37.53 -65.58
N VAL A 197 81.60 -36.56 -65.81
CA VAL A 197 81.62 -35.70 -67.02
C VAL A 197 82.89 -34.84 -67.10
N LEU A 198 83.41 -34.36 -65.96
CA LEU A 198 84.73 -33.68 -65.95
C LEU A 198 85.89 -34.63 -66.26
N SER A 199 85.81 -35.89 -65.81
CA SER A 199 86.84 -36.91 -66.04
C SER A 199 86.83 -37.43 -67.48
N ASP A 200 85.65 -37.61 -68.09
CA ASP A 200 85.47 -37.99 -69.50
C ASP A 200 85.77 -36.85 -70.48
N SER A 201 85.74 -35.59 -70.03
CA SER A 201 86.19 -34.43 -70.82
C SER A 201 87.71 -34.20 -70.77
N SER A 202 88.44 -35.00 -69.99
CA SER A 202 89.91 -34.99 -69.88
C SER A 202 90.57 -36.27 -70.41
N ALA A 203 89.88 -37.02 -71.29
CA ALA A 203 90.44 -38.13 -72.08
C ALA A 203 90.46 -37.77 -73.57
#